data_AF-A0A6I3WKI1-F1
#
_entry.id   AF-A0A6I3WKI1-F1
#
_cell.length_a   1.000
_cell.length_b   1.000
_cell.length_c   1.000
_cell.angle_alpha   90.00
_cell.angle_beta   90.00
_cell.angle_gamma   90.00
#
_symmetry.space_group_name_H-M   'P 1'
#
loop_
_entity.id
_entity.type
_entity.pdbx_description
1 polymer ?
#
loop_
_entity_poly.entity_id
_entity_poly.type
_entity_poly.pdbx_seq_one_letter_code
_entity_poly.pdbx_strand_id
1 'polypeptide(L)'
;MAAALLAHHAKGRVLVRSAGTAPAATINPAVVEAMDEMGIDLLAAGAVPKKLDDAAVLASDVVITMGCGDTCPYYPGKRYLDWALPDPAGQGVAAVRPIRDEIDRLVVALLDELLAG
;
A
#
# COMPACT_ATOMS: atom_id res chain seq x y z
N MET A 1 -2.86 -2.38 -3.36
CA MET A 1 -4.06 -1.85 -2.67
C MET A 1 -3.73 -0.57 -1.91
N ALA A 2 -3.01 -0.63 -0.78
CA ALA A 2 -2.79 0.55 0.10
C ALA A 2 -2.32 1.82 -0.63
N ALA A 3 -1.27 1.73 -1.46
CA ALA A 3 -0.78 2.90 -2.19
C ALA A 3 -1.81 3.51 -3.16
N ALA A 4 -2.62 2.68 -3.81
CA ALA A 4 -3.64 3.15 -4.73
C ALA A 4 -4.81 3.81 -3.98
N LEU A 5 -5.27 3.22 -2.87
CA LEU A 5 -6.31 3.79 -2.02
C LEU A 5 -5.86 5.11 -1.40
N LEU A 6 -4.62 5.16 -0.89
CA LEU A 6 -4.06 6.38 -0.31
C LEU A 6 -3.96 7.49 -1.36
N ALA A 7 -3.48 7.20 -2.56
CA ALA A 7 -3.42 8.18 -3.65
C ALA A 7 -4.82 8.66 -4.06
N HIS A 8 -5.79 7.75 -4.15
CA HIS A 8 -7.19 8.03 -4.49
C HIS A 8 -7.82 9.01 -3.48
N HIS A 9 -7.74 8.72 -2.19
CA HIS A 9 -8.33 9.55 -1.12
C HIS A 9 -7.56 10.85 -0.87
N ALA A 10 -6.24 10.83 -1.03
CA ALA A 10 -5.41 12.02 -0.80
C ALA A 10 -5.64 13.11 -1.85
N LYS A 11 -6.06 12.77 -3.07
CA LYS A 11 -6.28 13.71 -4.18
C LYS A 11 -5.07 14.63 -4.43
N GLY A 12 -3.88 14.05 -4.40
CA GLY A 12 -2.61 14.76 -4.63
C GLY A 12 -2.05 15.52 -3.42
N ARG A 13 -2.71 15.48 -2.26
CA ARG A 13 -2.20 16.12 -1.02
C ARG A 13 -1.03 15.38 -0.38
N VAL A 14 -0.85 14.10 -0.72
CA VAL A 14 0.29 13.30 -0.24
C VAL A 14 0.94 12.56 -1.42
N LEU A 15 2.26 12.40 -1.35
CA LEU A 15 3.01 11.65 -2.34
C LEU A 15 3.14 10.19 -1.89
N VAL A 16 2.65 9.26 -2.71
CA VAL A 16 2.56 7.84 -2.34
C VAL A 16 3.55 6.99 -3.13
N ARG A 17 4.18 6.04 -2.43
CA ARG A 17 5.10 5.05 -3.00
C ARG A 17 4.78 3.67 -2.42
N SER A 18 4.96 2.61 -3.20
CA SER A 18 4.88 1.22 -2.76
C SER A 18 6.06 0.41 -3.28
N ALA A 19 6.59 -0.50 -2.49
CA ALA A 19 7.62 -1.43 -2.94
C ALA A 19 7.59 -2.71 -2.07
N GLY A 20 8.21 -3.77 -2.57
CA GLY A 20 8.38 -5.04 -1.84
C GLY A 20 9.84 -5.46 -1.76
N THR A 21 10.19 -6.23 -0.72
CA THR A 21 11.54 -6.81 -0.57
C THR A 21 11.80 -7.91 -1.61
N ALA A 22 10.78 -8.71 -1.92
CA ALA A 22 10.76 -9.72 -2.97
C ALA A 22 9.56 -9.48 -3.92
N PRO A 23 9.67 -8.56 -4.90
CA PRO A 23 8.56 -8.25 -5.79
C PRO A 23 8.22 -9.44 -6.70
N ALA A 24 6.93 -9.74 -6.85
CA ALA A 24 6.43 -10.68 -7.84
C ALA A 24 6.61 -10.14 -9.27
N ALA A 25 6.47 -11.01 -10.28
CA ALA A 25 6.55 -10.60 -11.69
C ALA A 25 5.38 -9.71 -12.13
N THR A 26 4.19 -9.94 -11.57
CA THR A 26 2.94 -9.24 -11.93
C THR A 26 2.09 -8.99 -10.69
N ILE A 27 1.14 -8.06 -10.79
CA ILE A 27 0.15 -7.83 -9.74
C ILE A 27 -0.79 -9.04 -9.66
N ASN A 28 -1.16 -9.45 -8.45
CA ASN A 28 -2.16 -10.50 -8.23
C ASN A 28 -3.48 -10.12 -8.94
N PRO A 29 -4.01 -10.93 -9.87
CA PRO A 29 -5.28 -10.65 -10.55
C PRO A 29 -6.46 -10.42 -9.61
N ALA A 30 -6.52 -11.13 -8.48
CA ALA A 30 -7.56 -10.92 -7.47
C ALA A 30 -7.49 -9.54 -6.81
N VAL A 31 -6.29 -8.95 -6.74
CA VAL A 31 -6.09 -7.58 -6.27
C VAL A 31 -6.53 -6.57 -7.33
N VAL A 32 -6.28 -6.84 -8.62
CA VAL A 32 -6.78 -5.99 -9.72
C VAL A 32 -8.30 -5.97 -9.70
N GLU A 33 -8.94 -7.14 -9.69
CA GLU A 33 -10.40 -7.26 -9.64
C GLU A 33 -11.00 -6.54 -8.43
N ALA A 34 -10.45 -6.74 -7.23
CA ALA A 34 -10.94 -6.08 -6.03
C ALA A 34 -10.79 -4.55 -6.08
N MET A 35 -9.77 -4.01 -6.74
CA MET A 35 -9.58 -2.56 -6.87
C MET A 35 -10.47 -1.96 -7.97
N ASP A 36 -10.71 -2.69 -9.05
CA ASP A 36 -11.63 -2.29 -10.13
C ASP A 36 -13.07 -2.16 -9.63
N GLU A 37 -13.49 -2.99 -8.67
CA GLU A 37 -14.79 -2.85 -7.98
C GLU A 37 -14.97 -1.50 -7.28
N MET A 38 -13.87 -0.85 -6.87
CA MET A 38 -13.86 0.50 -6.29
C MET A 38 -13.67 1.60 -7.34
N GLY A 39 -13.61 1.25 -8.63
CA GLY A 39 -13.31 2.18 -9.72
C GLY A 39 -11.84 2.62 -9.76
N ILE A 40 -10.92 1.83 -9.19
CA ILE A 40 -9.49 2.12 -9.16
C ILE A 40 -8.75 1.11 -10.05
N ASP A 41 -8.54 1.49 -11.31
CA ASP A 41 -7.78 0.68 -12.26
C ASP A 41 -6.27 0.80 -11.97
N LEU A 42 -5.71 -0.25 -11.37
CA LEU A 42 -4.29 -0.31 -11.02
C LEU A 42 -3.39 -0.30 -12.26
N LEU A 43 -3.79 -0.97 -13.33
CA LEU A 43 -2.96 -1.16 -14.51
C LEU A 43 -2.92 0.12 -15.35
N ALA A 44 -4.06 0.79 -15.52
CA ALA A 44 -4.12 2.11 -16.15
C ALA A 44 -3.36 3.16 -15.35
N ALA A 45 -3.32 3.05 -14.02
CA ALA A 45 -2.49 3.87 -13.14
C ALA A 45 -0.99 3.54 -13.20
N GLY A 46 -0.56 2.56 -13.99
CA GLY A 46 0.84 2.18 -14.16
C GLY A 46 1.42 1.46 -12.93
N ALA A 47 0.58 0.86 -12.08
CA ALA A 47 1.05 0.10 -10.93
C ALA A 47 1.82 -1.14 -11.40
N VAL A 48 3.02 -1.32 -10.86
CA VAL A 48 3.87 -2.49 -11.11
C VAL A 48 4.57 -2.91 -9.82
N PRO A 49 4.79 -4.22 -9.58
CA PRO A 49 5.67 -4.67 -8.53
C PRO A 49 7.06 -4.08 -8.74
N LYS A 50 7.63 -3.49 -7.69
CA LYS A 50 8.98 -2.92 -7.72
C LYS A 50 9.73 -3.21 -6.44
N LYS A 51 11.04 -3.38 -6.56
CA LYS A 51 11.93 -3.67 -5.43
C LYS A 51 12.01 -2.45 -4.52
N LEU A 52 12.09 -2.69 -3.22
CA LEU A 52 12.36 -1.65 -2.24
C LEU A 52 13.72 -1.00 -2.54
N ASP A 53 13.70 0.33 -2.57
CA ASP A 53 14.86 1.20 -2.74
C ASP A 53 14.99 2.08 -1.50
N ASP A 54 16.16 2.07 -0.89
CA ASP A 54 16.53 2.88 0.27
C ASP A 54 16.21 4.36 0.06
N ALA A 55 16.45 4.88 -1.15
CA ALA A 55 16.15 6.28 -1.46
C ALA A 55 14.66 6.60 -1.34
N ALA A 56 13.77 5.64 -1.66
CA ALA A 56 12.33 5.81 -1.51
C ALA A 56 11.92 5.87 -0.04
N VAL A 57 12.58 5.10 0.83
CA VAL A 57 12.31 5.11 2.28
C VAL A 57 12.84 6.41 2.90
N LEU A 58 14.06 6.81 2.54
CA LEU A 58 14.67 8.06 3.02
C LEU A 58 13.90 9.31 2.59
N ALA A 59 13.23 9.29 1.44
CA ALA A 59 12.40 10.39 0.95
C ALA A 59 10.95 10.41 1.48
N SER A 60 10.55 9.42 2.29
CA SER A 60 9.20 9.34 2.86
C SER A 60 9.19 9.90 4.29
N ASP A 61 8.07 10.44 4.78
CA ASP A 61 7.95 10.86 6.19
C ASP A 61 7.34 9.75 7.06
N VAL A 62 6.46 8.95 6.44
CA VAL A 62 5.79 7.80 7.03
C VAL A 62 6.10 6.55 6.21
N VAL A 63 6.43 5.47 6.90
CA VAL A 63 6.69 4.15 6.30
C VAL A 63 5.70 3.16 6.90
N ILE A 64 4.95 2.47 6.04
CA ILE A 64 3.94 1.49 6.45
C ILE A 64 4.43 0.09 6.08
N THR A 65 4.54 -0.79 7.06
CA THR A 65 4.83 -2.21 6.86
C THR A 65 3.53 -3.01 6.86
N MET A 66 3.45 -3.98 5.95
CA MET A 66 2.27 -4.84 5.76
C MET A 66 2.72 -6.29 5.58
N GLY A 67 3.32 -6.89 6.62
CA GLY A 67 3.71 -8.30 6.60
C GLY A 67 5.09 -8.63 6.00
N CYS A 68 5.95 -7.63 5.75
CA CYS A 68 7.34 -7.89 5.34
C CYS A 68 8.25 -8.38 6.49
N GLY A 69 7.78 -8.36 7.74
CA GLY A 69 8.57 -8.70 8.93
C GLY A 69 9.79 -7.80 9.13
N ASP A 70 10.80 -8.31 9.83
CA ASP A 70 12.06 -7.63 10.17
C ASP A 70 13.02 -7.40 8.99
N THR A 71 12.59 -7.67 7.75
CA THR A 71 13.47 -7.57 6.57
C THR A 71 13.59 -6.16 6.01
N CYS A 72 12.75 -5.22 6.46
CA CYS A 72 12.88 -3.82 6.09
C CYS A 72 13.95 -3.14 6.96
N PRO A 73 14.97 -2.51 6.36
CA PRO A 73 15.94 -1.74 7.12
C PRO A 73 15.25 -0.59 7.87
N TYR A 74 15.70 -0.34 9.10
CA TYR A 74 15.21 0.79 9.90
C TYR A 74 15.99 2.06 9.57
N TYR A 75 15.28 3.14 9.25
CA TYR A 75 15.84 4.44 8.95
C TYR A 75 15.36 5.46 9.99
N PRO A 76 16.26 6.10 10.75
CA PRO A 76 15.88 7.04 11.80
C PRO A 76 15.21 8.30 11.24
N GLY A 77 14.36 8.95 12.05
CA GLY A 77 13.67 10.19 11.68
C GLY A 77 12.40 9.98 10.85
N LYS A 78 11.89 8.75 10.76
CA LYS A 78 10.67 8.37 10.03
C LYS A 78 9.62 7.85 11.00
N ARG A 79 8.34 8.11 10.73
CA ARG A 79 7.23 7.48 11.47
C ARG A 79 6.97 6.11 10.85
N TYR A 80 7.13 5.05 11.63
CA TYR A 80 6.81 3.70 11.19
C TYR A 80 5.42 3.30 11.71
N LEU A 81 4.62 2.71 10.82
CA LEU A 81 3.33 2.09 11.15
C LEU A 81 3.39 0.63 10.68
N ASP A 82 2.92 -0.27 11.53
CA ASP A 82 2.76 -1.67 11.16
C ASP A 82 1.27 -2.00 11.07
N TRP A 83 0.83 -2.37 9.86
CA TRP A 83 -0.53 -2.80 9.60
C TRP A 83 -0.55 -4.32 9.48
N ALA A 84 -0.93 -4.96 10.58
CA ALA A 84 -1.10 -6.40 10.65
C ALA A 84 -2.31 -6.84 9.80
N LEU A 85 -2.04 -7.21 8.55
CA LEU A 85 -3.03 -7.59 7.55
C LEU A 85 -2.73 -9.01 7.03
N PRO A 86 -3.77 -9.80 6.68
CA PRO A 86 -3.57 -11.07 6.00
C PRO A 86 -2.86 -10.89 4.65
N ASP A 87 -2.05 -11.87 4.26
CA ASP A 87 -1.40 -11.88 2.94
C ASP A 87 -2.40 -12.32 1.85
N PRO A 88 -2.70 -11.47 0.85
CA PRO A 88 -3.58 -11.83 -0.26
C PRO A 88 -2.93 -12.77 -1.30
N ALA A 89 -1.63 -13.09 -1.19
CA ALA A 89 -0.92 -13.91 -2.16
C ALA A 89 -1.56 -15.29 -2.35
N GLY A 90 -1.80 -15.67 -3.61
CA GLY A 90 -2.42 -16.95 -3.96
C GLY A 90 -3.90 -17.09 -3.59
N GLN A 91 -4.53 -16.05 -3.02
CA GLN A 91 -5.94 -16.05 -2.67
C GLN A 91 -6.81 -15.48 -3.80
N GLY A 92 -8.07 -15.92 -3.85
CA GLY A 92 -9.08 -15.38 -4.77
C GLY A 92 -9.73 -14.09 -4.28
N VAL A 93 -10.42 -13.37 -5.17
CA VAL A 93 -11.00 -12.04 -4.92
C VAL A 93 -11.87 -11.98 -3.65
N ALA A 94 -12.62 -13.04 -3.34
CA ALA A 94 -13.49 -13.08 -2.15
C ALA A 94 -12.71 -12.93 -0.83
N ALA A 95 -11.48 -13.45 -0.75
CA ALA A 95 -10.63 -13.30 0.42
C ALA A 95 -9.83 -11.97 0.39
N VAL A 96 -9.61 -11.41 -0.81
CA VAL A 96 -8.93 -10.11 -0.99
C VAL A 96 -9.83 -8.93 -0.61
N ARG A 97 -11.14 -9.00 -0.87
CA ARG A 97 -12.11 -7.93 -0.53
C ARG A 97 -12.04 -7.46 0.93
N PRO A 98 -12.12 -8.33 1.96
CA PRO A 98 -12.02 -7.86 3.34
C PRO A 98 -10.65 -7.23 3.66
N ILE A 99 -9.57 -7.68 3.02
CA ILE A 99 -8.23 -7.08 3.17
C ILE A 99 -8.22 -5.67 2.56
N ARG A 100 -8.80 -5.50 1.36
CA ARG A 100 -8.96 -4.20 0.69
C ARG A 100 -9.74 -3.23 1.57
N ASP A 101 -10.87 -3.67 2.12
CA ASP A 101 -11.77 -2.82 2.90
C ASP A 101 -11.11 -2.37 4.22
N GLU A 102 -10.35 -3.26 4.87
CA GLU A 102 -9.59 -2.88 6.07
C GLU A 102 -8.44 -1.92 5.74
N ILE A 103 -7.73 -2.14 4.63
CA ILE A 103 -6.72 -1.19 4.15
C ILE A 103 -7.34 0.18 3.89
N ASP A 104 -8.53 0.24 3.27
CA ASP A 104 -9.22 1.49 2.98
C ASP A 104 -9.54 2.27 4.25
N ARG A 105 -10.07 1.57 5.28
CA ARG A 105 -10.34 2.15 6.60
C ARG A 105 -9.07 2.73 7.25
N LEU A 106 -7.97 1.98 7.21
CA LEU A 106 -6.68 2.41 7.77
C LEU A 106 -6.10 3.61 7.01
N VAL A 107 -6.25 3.63 5.68
CA VAL A 107 -5.84 4.73 4.81
C VAL A 107 -6.59 6.01 5.13
N VAL A 108 -7.92 5.95 5.27
CA VAL A 108 -8.74 7.13 5.61
C VAL A 108 -8.34 7.69 6.96
N ALA A 109 -8.20 6.83 7.98
CA ALA A 109 -7.76 7.26 9.30
C ALA A 109 -6.36 7.92 9.28
N LEU A 110 -5.42 7.35 8.52
CA LEU A 110 -4.08 7.93 8.37
C LEU A 110 -4.13 9.29 7.67
N LEU A 111 -4.96 9.46 6.64
CA LEU A 111 -5.09 10.75 5.97
C LEU A 111 -5.69 11.82 6.87
N ASP A 112 -6.68 11.46 7.69
CA ASP A 112 -7.25 12.40 8.66
C ASP A 112 -6.17 12.86 9.65
N GLU A 113 -5.32 11.97 10.15
CA GLU A 113 -4.18 12.35 11.00
C GLU A 113 -3.16 13.25 10.27
N LEU A 114 -2.81 12.92 9.03
CA LEU A 114 -1.78 13.64 8.26
C LEU A 114 -2.23 15.04 7.81
N LEU A 115 -3.53 15.23 7.62
CA LEU A 115 -4.11 16.46 7.05
C LEU A 115 -4.87 17.30 8.07
N ALA A 116 -4.97 16.86 9.32
CA ALA A 116 -5.56 17.64 10.42
C ALA A 116 -4.62 18.75 10.95
N GLY A 117 -3.42 18.90 10.38
CA GLY A 117 -2.48 20.00 10.65
C GLY A 117 -2.44 21.01 9.51
#